data_AF-A0A1H5Z545-F1
#
_entry.id   AF-A0A1H5Z545-F1
#
_cell.length_a   1.000
_cell.length_b   1.000
_cell.length_c   1.000
_cell.angle_alpha   90.00
_cell.angle_beta   90.00
_cell.angle_gamma   90.00
#
_symmetry.space_group_name_H-M   'P 1'
#
loop_
_entity.id
_entity.type
_entity.pdbx_description
1 polymer ?
#
loop_
_entity_poly.entity_id
_entity_poly.type
_entity_poly.pdbx_seq_one_letter_code
_entity_poly.pdbx_strand_id
1 'polypeptide(L)'
;MHDYYEQIFTFIKENFIPSTPENANVKLNTEQLLSFLFRTFPVDCVSDYDLNEILSSLGYMRHNYVVEYFTEVGKKKDARIEVKKSLEVGWCLKSPFDLHTEELEKK
;
A
#
# COMPACT_ATOMS: atom_id res chain seq x y z
N MET A 1 28.84 0.20 -1.79
CA MET A 1 27.58 0.85 -2.17
C MET A 1 26.51 -0.21 -1.96
N HIS A 2 25.60 -0.03 -1.01
CA HIS A 2 24.51 -1.01 -0.82
C HIS A 2 23.60 -0.89 -2.04
N ASP A 3 23.46 -1.97 -2.80
CA ASP A 3 22.51 -2.01 -3.90
C ASP A 3 21.10 -2.20 -3.30
N TYR A 4 20.48 -1.09 -2.91
CA TYR A 4 19.13 -1.11 -2.33
C TYR A 4 18.08 -1.47 -3.38
N TYR A 5 18.36 -1.23 -4.66
CA TYR A 5 17.49 -1.62 -5.76
C TYR A 5 17.32 -3.14 -5.79
N GLU A 6 18.43 -3.89 -5.81
CA GLU A 6 18.38 -5.37 -5.81
C GLU A 6 17.76 -5.94 -4.54
N GLN A 7 18.03 -5.33 -3.38
CA GLN A 7 17.44 -5.75 -2.11
C GLN A 7 15.93 -5.53 -2.08
N ILE A 8 15.43 -4.39 -2.56
CA ILE A 8 14.00 -4.11 -2.63
C ILE A 8 13.33 -5.01 -3.66
N PHE A 9 13.96 -5.25 -4.81
CA PHE A 9 13.48 -6.20 -5.80
C PHE A 9 13.26 -7.60 -5.18
N THR A 10 14.27 -8.08 -4.46
CA THR A 10 14.22 -9.38 -3.78
C THR A 10 13.15 -9.40 -2.69
N PHE A 11 13.09 -8.35 -1.87
CA PHE A 11 12.10 -8.22 -0.80
C PHE A 11 10.66 -8.25 -1.34
N ILE A 12 10.37 -7.49 -2.41
CA ILE A 12 9.01 -7.48 -3.00
C ILE A 12 8.68 -8.86 -3.56
N LYS A 13 9.63 -9.48 -4.28
CA LYS A 13 9.46 -10.81 -4.89
C LYS A 13 9.16 -11.91 -3.85
N GLU A 14 9.78 -11.85 -2.69
CA GLU A 14 9.64 -12.88 -1.65
C GLU A 14 8.40 -12.70 -0.79
N ASN A 15 7.94 -11.46 -0.57
CA ASN A 15 6.88 -11.15 0.39
C ASN A 15 5.53 -10.85 -0.25
N PHE A 16 5.50 -10.60 -1.56
CA PHE A 16 4.30 -10.19 -2.29
C PHE A 16 4.19 -10.87 -3.66
N ILE A 17 2.94 -11.05 -4.09
CA ILE A 17 2.59 -11.57 -5.41
C ILE A 17 1.71 -10.54 -6.13
N PRO A 18 1.89 -10.33 -7.44
CA PRO A 18 0.98 -9.51 -8.25
C PRO A 18 -0.48 -9.97 -8.10
N SER A 19 -1.40 -9.02 -7.98
CA SER A 19 -2.82 -9.31 -7.80
C SER A 19 -3.71 -8.29 -8.49
N THR A 20 -5.03 -8.52 -8.42
CA THR A 20 -6.06 -7.64 -8.97
C THR A 20 -6.81 -6.93 -7.84
N PRO A 21 -7.55 -5.85 -8.12
CA PRO A 21 -8.35 -5.15 -7.10
C PRO A 21 -9.31 -6.05 -6.32
N GLU A 22 -9.79 -7.13 -6.92
CA GLU A 22 -10.75 -8.06 -6.30
C GLU A 22 -10.08 -9.02 -5.32
N ASN A 23 -8.79 -9.32 -5.51
CA ASN A 23 -8.08 -10.41 -4.81
C ASN A 23 -6.92 -9.92 -3.93
N ALA A 24 -6.55 -8.64 -4.03
CA ALA A 24 -5.49 -8.02 -3.25
C ALA A 24 -5.94 -7.76 -1.81
N ASN A 25 -5.09 -8.15 -0.84
CA ASN A 25 -5.23 -7.74 0.56
C ASN A 25 -4.41 -6.48 0.88
N VAL A 26 -3.54 -6.04 -0.04
CA VAL A 26 -2.76 -4.82 0.09
C VAL A 26 -2.95 -3.98 -1.17
N LYS A 27 -3.53 -2.79 -1.01
CA LYS A 27 -3.74 -1.81 -2.08
C LYS A 27 -3.07 -0.52 -1.68
N LEU A 28 -2.05 -0.12 -2.43
CA LEU A 28 -1.25 1.06 -2.12
C LEU A 28 -0.96 1.83 -3.40
N ASN A 29 -1.09 3.16 -3.35
CA ASN A 29 -0.51 3.99 -4.38
C ASN A 29 1.03 4.01 -4.26
N THR A 30 1.72 4.58 -5.24
CA THR A 30 3.21 4.57 -5.27
C THR A 30 3.82 5.23 -4.04
N GLU A 31 3.29 6.36 -3.60
CA GLU A 31 3.79 7.09 -2.43
C GLU A 31 3.62 6.28 -1.14
N GLN A 32 2.47 5.63 -0.97
CA GLN A 32 2.19 4.74 0.16
C GLN A 32 3.11 3.51 0.16
N LEU A 33 3.38 2.92 -1.01
CA LEU A 33 4.26 1.77 -1.13
C LEU A 33 5.72 2.15 -0.85
N LEU A 34 6.21 3.30 -1.32
CA LEU A 34 7.52 3.84 -0.91
C LEU A 34 7.59 4.05 0.59
N SER A 35 6.57 4.71 1.16
CA SER A 35 6.49 4.95 2.61
C SER A 35 6.48 3.64 3.41
N PHE A 36 5.86 2.58 2.88
CA PHE A 36 5.90 1.25 3.47
C PHE A 36 7.31 0.64 3.42
N LEU A 37 7.98 0.69 2.26
CA LEU A 37 9.34 0.18 2.09
C LEU A 37 10.34 0.89 3.02
N PHE A 38 10.20 2.21 3.19
CA PHE A 38 11.06 3.02 4.06
C PHE A 38 10.88 2.76 5.57
N ARG A 39 9.93 1.90 5.96
CA ARG A 39 9.88 1.37 7.34
C ARG A 39 10.96 0.32 7.59
N THR A 40 11.45 -0.32 6.53
CA THR A 40 12.45 -1.40 6.58
C THR A 40 13.79 -0.96 5.98
N PHE A 41 13.75 -0.16 4.92
CA PHE A 41 14.92 0.35 4.21
C PHE A 41 15.17 1.83 4.53
N PRO A 42 16.38 2.36 4.30
CA PRO A 42 16.64 3.80 4.46
C PRO A 42 15.68 4.64 3.60
N VAL A 43 15.26 5.78 4.14
CA VAL A 43 14.43 6.75 3.42
C VAL A 43 15.15 7.20 2.14
N ASP A 44 14.40 7.36 1.06
CA ASP A 44 14.87 7.80 -0.25
C ASP A 44 15.98 6.91 -0.87
N CYS A 45 16.07 5.63 -0.46
CA CYS A 45 17.02 4.69 -1.05
C CYS A 45 16.64 4.23 -2.47
N VAL A 46 15.39 4.43 -2.87
CA VAL A 46 14.86 4.22 -4.23
C VAL A 46 13.87 5.33 -4.56
N SER A 47 13.82 5.72 -5.83
CA SER A 47 12.83 6.66 -6.34
C SER A 47 11.52 5.97 -6.71
N ASP A 48 10.49 6.78 -6.99
CA ASP A 48 9.23 6.31 -7.58
C ASP A 48 9.42 5.68 -8.96
N TYR A 49 10.36 6.20 -9.75
CA TYR A 49 10.77 5.62 -11.03
C TYR A 49 11.39 4.23 -10.86
N ASP A 50 12.35 4.10 -9.94
CA ASP A 50 13.02 2.81 -9.65
C ASP A 50 11.99 1.78 -9.14
N LEU A 51 11.10 2.19 -8.23
CA LEU A 51 10.05 1.31 -7.74
C LEU A 51 9.12 0.86 -8.86
N ASN A 52 8.75 1.75 -9.78
CA ASN A 52 7.92 1.40 -10.93
C ASN A 52 8.62 0.40 -11.87
N GLU A 53 9.94 0.54 -12.09
CA GLU A 53 10.72 -0.43 -12.87
C GLU A 53 10.81 -1.80 -12.18
N ILE A 54 11.07 -1.83 -10.87
CA ILE A 54 11.07 -3.06 -10.06
C ILE A 54 9.73 -3.79 -10.18
N LEU A 55 8.63 -3.07 -9.92
CA LEU A 55 7.28 -3.64 -9.94
C LEU A 55 6.90 -4.13 -11.34
N SER A 56 7.19 -3.36 -12.38
CA SER A 56 6.94 -3.76 -13.76
C SER A 56 7.74 -5.02 -14.14
N SER A 57 9.01 -5.10 -13.70
CA SER A 57 9.88 -6.27 -13.92
C SER A 57 9.39 -7.52 -13.18
N LEU A 58 8.69 -7.33 -12.05
CA LEU A 58 8.06 -8.40 -11.27
C LEU A 58 6.64 -8.74 -11.77
N GLY A 59 6.16 -8.12 -12.85
CA GLY A 59 4.86 -8.41 -13.46
C GLY A 59 3.67 -7.73 -12.78
N TYR A 60 3.91 -6.71 -11.94
CA TYR A 60 2.84 -5.90 -11.37
C TYR A 60 2.32 -4.91 -12.41
N MET A 61 1.02 -4.64 -12.33
CA MET A 61 0.34 -3.63 -13.14
C MET A 61 -0.36 -2.62 -12.22
N ARG A 62 -0.49 -1.39 -12.71
CA ARG A 62 -1.30 -0.38 -12.04
C ARG A 62 -2.77 -0.66 -12.30
N HIS A 63 -3.57 -0.58 -11.24
CA HIS A 63 -5.01 -0.77 -11.31
C HIS A 63 -5.73 0.45 -10.75
N ASN A 64 -6.90 0.71 -11.32
CA ASN A 64 -7.88 1.60 -10.71
C ASN A 64 -8.70 0.80 -9.69
N TYR A 65 -8.81 1.28 -8.46
CA TYR A 65 -9.64 0.65 -7.43
C TYR A 65 -10.38 1.70 -6.60
N VAL A 66 -11.52 1.29 -6.05
CA VAL A 66 -12.32 2.15 -5.17
C VAL A 66 -11.75 2.11 -3.77
N VAL A 67 -11.54 3.28 -3.18
CA VAL A 67 -11.16 3.46 -1.77
C VAL A 67 -12.33 4.11 -1.04
N GLU A 68 -12.62 3.62 0.17
CA GLU A 68 -13.68 4.14 1.02
C GLU A 68 -13.07 4.82 2.24
N TYR A 69 -13.49 6.06 2.47
CA TYR A 69 -13.11 6.88 3.61
C TYR A 69 -14.31 7.03 4.54
N PHE A 70 -14.12 6.69 5.81
CA PHE A 70 -15.15 6.80 6.84
C PHE A 70 -14.88 8.06 7.66
N THR A 71 -15.86 8.95 7.75
CA THR A 71 -15.76 10.15 8.58
C THR A 71 -16.97 10.22 9.49
N GLU A 72 -16.76 10.37 10.80
CA GLU A 72 -17.84 10.66 11.72
C GLU A 72 -18.25 12.13 11.58
N VAL A 73 -19.52 12.36 11.26
CA VAL A 73 -20.09 13.71 11.07
C VAL A 73 -21.26 13.89 12.03
N GLY A 74 -21.21 14.95 12.83
CA GLY A 74 -22.27 15.31 13.77
C GLY A 74 -21.75 15.56 15.20
N LYS A 75 -22.65 15.95 16.09
CA LYS A 75 -22.37 16.07 17.53
C LYS A 75 -22.92 14.83 18.23
N LYS A 76 -22.20 14.28 19.22
CA LYS A 76 -22.47 13.08 20.06
C LYS A 76 -23.86 12.40 20.03
N LYS A 77 -24.97 13.15 19.99
CA LYS A 77 -26.34 12.59 19.95
C LYS A 77 -26.87 12.29 18.54
N ASP A 78 -26.29 12.90 17.49
CA ASP A 78 -26.68 12.78 16.07
C ASP A 78 -25.48 12.37 15.19
N ALA A 79 -24.50 11.65 15.74
CA ALA A 79 -23.35 11.17 14.98
C ALA A 79 -23.81 10.23 13.85
N ARG A 80 -23.38 10.52 12.62
CA ARG A 80 -23.59 9.68 11.44
C ARG A 80 -22.24 9.37 10.82
N ILE A 81 -22.10 8.17 10.27
CA ILE A 81 -20.92 7.79 9.50
C ILE A 81 -21.16 8.21 8.05
N GLU A 82 -20.35 9.16 7.57
CA GLU A 82 -20.29 9.50 6.15
C GLU A 82 -19.25 8.59 5.48
N VAL A 83 -19.67 7.87 4.45
CA VAL A 83 -18.79 7.05 3.61
C VAL A 83 -18.51 7.80 2.32
N LYS A 84 -17.28 8.27 2.14
CA LYS A 84 -16.83 8.88 0.87
C LYS A 84 -16.10 7.83 0.06
N LYS A 85 -16.44 7.70 -1.22
CA LYS A 85 -15.77 6.78 -2.14
C LYS A 85 -14.96 7.59 -3.14
N SER A 86 -13.71 7.21 -3.36
CA SER A 86 -12.86 7.77 -4.43
C SER A 86 -12.36 6.64 -5.33
N LEU A 87 -11.94 7.00 -6.53
CA LEU A 87 -11.18 6.12 -7.40
C LEU A 87 -9.70 6.48 -7.27
N GLU A 88 -8.87 5.49 -6.98
CA GLU A 88 -7.43 5.65 -6.90
C GLU A 88 -6.70 4.74 -7.87
N VAL A 89 -5.49 5.15 -8.23
CA VAL A 89 -4.58 4.38 -9.08
C VAL A 89 -3.42 3.91 -8.22
N GLY A 90 -3.16 2.61 -8.22
CA GLY A 90 -2.08 2.06 -7.43
C GLY A 90 -1.76 0.61 -7.76
N TRP A 91 -1.07 -0.02 -6.83
CA TRP A 91 -0.54 -1.36 -6.92
C TRP A 91 -1.40 -2.30 -6.08
N CYS A 92 -1.78 -3.43 -6.66
CA CYS A 92 -2.55 -4.48 -6.00
C CYS A 92 -1.59 -5.63 -5.68
N LEU A 93 -1.26 -5.77 -4.40
CA LEU A 93 -0.36 -6.80 -3.91
C LEU A 93 -1.14 -7.83 -3.09
N LYS A 94 -0.70 -9.08 -3.16
CA LYS A 94 -1.16 -10.14 -2.27
C LYS A 94 0.00 -10.60 -1.41
N SER A 95 -0.17 -10.53 -0.10
CA SER A 95 0.79 -11.02 0.88
C SER A 95 0.17 -12.13 1.73
N PRO A 96 0.92 -13.16 2.16
CA PRO A 96 0.43 -14.12 3.15
C PRO A 96 0.31 -13.52 4.56
N PHE A 97 0.90 -12.35 4.80
CA PHE A 97 0.88 -11.68 6.10
C PHE A 97 -0.36 -10.79 6.25
N ASP A 98 -0.87 -10.69 7.48
CA ASP A 98 -1.80 -9.63 7.84
C ASP A 98 -1.01 -8.34 8.07
N LEU A 99 -1.16 -7.38 7.15
CA LEU A 99 -0.47 -6.09 7.18
C LEU A 99 -1.41 -4.95 7.59
N HIS A 100 -2.60 -5.27 8.13
CA HIS A 100 -3.50 -4.26 8.67
C HIS A 100 -2.91 -3.59 9.92
N THR A 101 -3.21 -2.30 10.09
CA THR A 101 -2.79 -1.56 11.29
C THR A 101 -3.72 -1.92 12.43
N GLU A 102 -3.17 -2.49 13.51
CA GLU A 102 -3.91 -2.72 14.75
C GLU A 102 -3.97 -1.44 15.59
N GLU A 103 -5.17 -0.97 15.91
CA GLU A 103 -5.37 0.10 16.90
C GLU A 103 -5.53 -0.52 18.28
N LEU A 104 -4.56 -0.30 19.17
CA LEU A 104 -4.65 -0.72 20.56
C LEU A 104 -5.27 0.40 21.40
N GLU A 105 -6.40 0.12 22.06
CA GLU A 105 -6.94 1.02 23.09
C GLU A 105 -5.92 1.13 24.24
N LYS A 106 -5.51 2.37 24.57
CA LYS A 106 -4.75 2.62 25.80
C LYS A 106 -5.66 2.32 26.99
N LYS A 107 -5.31 1.25 27.73
CA LYS A 107 -5.90 0.94 29.04
C LYS A 107 -5.60 2.03 30.07
#